data_AF-A0A821FM91-F1
#
_entry.id   AF-A0A821FM91-F1
#
_cell.length_a   1.000
_cell.length_b   1.000
_cell.length_c   1.000
_cell.angle_alpha   90.00
_cell.angle_beta   90.00
_cell.angle_gamma   90.00
#
_symmetry.space_group_name_H-M   'P 1'
#
loop_
_entity.id
_entity.type
_entity.pdbx_description
1 polymer ?
#
loop_
_entity_poly.entity_id
_entity_poly.type
_entity_poly.pdbx_seq_one_letter_code
_entity_poly.pdbx_strand_id
1 'polypeptide(L)'
;MLERIRLWAETNSLVPIEQSGFRPGCLLPTKVLSIYQEVKNNMTANIPTLAIYVDYQKAYDKVWHKGLIVKLNRLSIPLRLLKLIVSWLNDRRPYVIFGENKSDIFYTYVGLPQGSSLSPF
;
A
#
# COMPACT_ATOMS: atom_id res chain seq x y z
N MET A 1 -12.33 -10.22 -1.91
CA MET A 1 -11.67 -9.89 -0.62
C MET A 1 -11.23 -8.44 -0.59
N LEU A 2 -10.43 -7.99 -1.58
CA LEU A 2 -10.00 -6.59 -1.74
C LEU A 2 -11.15 -5.58 -1.59
N GLU A 3 -12.23 -5.73 -2.37
CA GLU A 3 -13.39 -4.82 -2.30
C GLU A 3 -14.01 -4.69 -0.90
N ARG A 4 -13.98 -5.76 -0.10
CA ARG A 4 -14.52 -5.72 1.27
C ARG A 4 -13.60 -4.93 2.21
N ILE A 5 -12.30 -5.09 2.07
CA ILE A 5 -11.31 -4.33 2.84
C ILE A 5 -11.36 -2.87 2.42
N ARG A 6 -11.48 -2.61 1.12
CA ARG A 6 -11.57 -1.27 0.56
C ARG A 6 -12.82 -0.53 1.01
N LEU A 7 -13.99 -1.14 0.83
CA LEU A 7 -15.24 -0.58 1.31
C LEU A 7 -15.15 -0.25 2.81
N TRP A 8 -14.64 -1.19 3.61
CA TRP A 8 -14.46 -0.97 5.04
C TRP A 8 -13.51 0.21 5.34
N ALA A 9 -12.36 0.30 4.67
CA ALA A 9 -11.38 1.37 4.89
C ALA A 9 -11.93 2.75 4.49
N GLU A 10 -12.65 2.84 3.38
CA GLU A 10 -13.28 4.08 2.90
C GLU A 10 -14.44 4.50 3.83
N THR A 11 -15.32 3.57 4.23
CA THR A 11 -16.42 3.85 5.18
C THR A 11 -15.91 4.34 6.54
N ASN A 12 -14.72 3.88 6.96
CA ASN A 12 -14.10 4.30 8.22
C ASN A 12 -13.12 5.48 8.04
N SER A 13 -13.08 6.11 6.86
CA SER A 13 -12.21 7.27 6.57
C SER A 13 -10.72 7.02 6.88
N LEU A 14 -10.25 5.79 6.68
CA LEU A 14 -8.86 5.41 6.98
C LEU A 14 -7.89 5.77 5.86
N VAL A 15 -8.40 5.98 4.64
CA VAL A 15 -7.61 6.39 3.48
C VAL A 15 -7.76 7.91 3.31
N PRO A 16 -6.68 8.68 3.47
CA PRO A 16 -6.71 10.13 3.27
C PRO A 16 -7.17 10.48 1.86
N ILE A 17 -7.88 11.60 1.70
CA ILE A 17 -8.39 12.02 0.38
C ILE A 17 -7.25 12.32 -0.60
N GLU A 18 -6.09 12.70 -0.08
CA GLU A 18 -4.88 13.01 -0.82
C GLU A 18 -4.22 11.77 -1.42
N GLN A 19 -4.52 10.57 -0.90
CA GLN A 19 -3.98 9.31 -1.40
C GLN A 19 -4.60 8.96 -2.75
N SER A 20 -3.78 9.03 -3.79
CA SER A 20 -4.18 8.70 -5.16
C SER A 20 -3.69 7.32 -5.62
N GLY A 21 -2.61 6.81 -5.03
CA GLY A 21 -2.06 5.50 -5.37
C GLY A 21 -3.06 4.38 -5.09
N PHE A 22 -3.23 3.48 -6.08
CA PHE A 22 -4.09 2.28 -5.98
C PHE A 22 -5.55 2.56 -5.57
N ARG A 23 -6.03 3.79 -5.80
CA ARG A 23 -7.39 4.21 -5.51
C ARG A 23 -8.17 4.43 -6.80
N PRO A 24 -9.15 3.57 -7.11
CA PRO A 24 -10.02 3.75 -8.28
C PRO A 24 -10.65 5.14 -8.37
N GLY A 25 -10.59 5.71 -9.57
CA GLY A 25 -11.00 7.10 -9.85
C GLY A 25 -9.88 8.12 -9.65
N CYS A 26 -8.75 7.77 -9.03
CA CYS A 26 -7.60 8.65 -8.85
C CYS A 26 -6.50 8.30 -9.86
N LEU A 27 -6.23 9.20 -10.80
CA LEU A 27 -5.19 9.02 -11.81
C LEU A 27 -3.97 9.89 -11.49
N LEU A 28 -2.79 9.41 -11.91
CA LEU A 28 -1.53 10.15 -11.75
C LEU A 28 -1.60 11.57 -12.36
N PRO A 29 -2.12 11.79 -13.58
CA PRO A 29 -2.21 13.13 -14.16
C PRO A 29 -3.03 14.09 -13.30
N THR A 30 -4.12 13.62 -12.69
CA THR A 30 -4.95 14.44 -11.80
C THR A 30 -4.18 14.87 -10.57
N LYS A 31 -3.37 13.98 -9.98
CA LYS A 31 -2.56 14.32 -8.80
C LYS A 31 -1.43 15.29 -9.15
N VAL A 32 -0.77 15.10 -10.29
CA VAL A 32 0.27 16.01 -10.80
C VAL A 32 -0.32 17.40 -11.05
N LEU A 33 -1.48 17.48 -11.69
CA LEU A 33 -2.18 18.74 -11.95
C LEU A 33 -2.59 19.44 -10.64
N SER A 34 -3.07 18.69 -9.65
CA SER A 34 -3.40 19.23 -8.32
C SER A 34 -2.19 19.88 -7.66
N ILE A 35 -1.04 19.21 -7.66
CA ILE A 35 0.20 19.74 -7.06
C ILE A 35 0.68 20.97 -7.85
N TYR A 36 0.64 20.91 -9.18
CA TYR A 36 1.01 22.04 -10.03
C TYR A 36 0.15 23.27 -9.75
N GLN A 37 -1.17 23.09 -9.63
CA GLN A 37 -2.09 24.17 -9.34
C GLN A 37 -1.85 24.78 -7.96
N GLU A 38 -1.58 23.96 -6.94
CA GLU A 38 -1.26 24.41 -5.59
C GLU A 38 0.03 25.27 -5.57
N VAL A 39 1.09 24.79 -6.21
CA VAL A 39 2.35 25.54 -6.35
C VAL A 39 2.12 26.85 -7.09
N LYS A 40 1.34 26.85 -8.18
CA LYS A 40 1.01 28.05 -8.96
C LYS A 40 0.22 29.08 -8.14
N ASN A 41 -0.75 28.61 -7.35
CA ASN A 41 -1.54 29.47 -6.48
C ASN A 41 -0.66 30.14 -5.42
N ASN A 42 0.19 29.36 -4.74
CA ASN A 42 1.09 29.89 -3.72
C ASN A 42 2.12 30.86 -4.31
N MET A 43 2.63 30.58 -5.51
CA MET A 43 3.53 31.48 -6.23
C MET A 43 2.85 32.83 -6.52
N THR A 44 1.58 32.81 -6.97
CA THR A 44 0.80 34.03 -7.23
C THR A 44 0.52 34.82 -5.95
N ALA A 45 0.35 34.13 -4.83
CA ALA A 45 0.11 34.72 -3.51
C ALA A 45 1.40 35.13 -2.77
N ASN A 46 2.58 34.97 -3.38
CA ASN A 46 3.90 35.17 -2.74
C ASN A 46 4.08 34.37 -1.44
N ILE A 47 3.48 33.17 -1.37
CA ILE A 47 3.63 32.25 -0.23
C ILE A 47 4.84 31.34 -0.49
N PRO A 48 5.88 31.38 0.36
CA PRO A 48 7.01 30.46 0.26
C PRO A 48 6.52 29.01 0.31
N THR A 49 6.89 28.20 -0.68
CA THR A 49 6.43 26.82 -0.82
C THR A 49 7.63 25.87 -0.86
N LEU A 50 7.58 24.82 -0.03
CA LEU A 50 8.58 23.75 0.02
C LEU A 50 7.90 22.41 -0.26
N ALA A 51 8.52 21.59 -1.10
CA ALA A 51 8.07 20.22 -1.35
C ALA A 51 9.10 19.21 -0.81
N ILE A 52 8.62 18.18 -0.13
CA ILE A 52 9.44 17.06 0.37
C ILE A 52 8.94 15.78 -0.31
N TYR A 53 9.82 15.13 -1.07
CA TYR A 53 9.53 13.86 -1.72
C TYR A 53 10.23 12.73 -0.97
N VAL A 54 9.46 11.72 -0.57
CA VAL A 54 9.94 10.54 0.15
C VAL A 54 9.64 9.30 -0.66
N ASP A 55 10.66 8.51 -0.96
CA ASP A 55 10.53 7.20 -1.58
C ASP A 55 11.03 6.10 -0.65
N TYR A 56 10.25 5.03 -0.53
CA TYR A 56 10.55 3.92 0.37
C TYR A 56 11.25 2.80 -0.38
N GLN A 57 12.50 2.51 0.01
CA GLN A 57 13.25 1.41 -0.58
C GLN A 57 12.58 0.05 -0.33
N LYS A 58 12.22 -0.66 -1.41
CA LYS A 58 11.61 -2.00 -1.37
C LYS A 58 10.35 -2.04 -0.49
N ALA A 59 9.45 -1.07 -0.70
CA ALA A 59 8.24 -0.89 0.11
C ALA A 59 7.42 -2.18 0.30
N TYR A 60 7.25 -2.97 -0.76
CA TYR A 60 6.54 -4.25 -0.67
C TYR A 60 7.34 -5.35 0.02
N ASP A 61 8.65 -5.45 -0.19
CA ASP A 61 9.45 -6.58 0.31
C ASP A 61 9.79 -6.45 1.80
N LYS A 62 9.74 -5.23 2.36
CA LYS A 62 10.13 -4.95 3.75
C LYS A 62 8.96 -4.89 4.73
N VAL A 63 7.72 -5.17 4.31
CA VAL A 63 6.55 -5.10 5.21
C VAL A 63 6.64 -6.15 6.31
N TRP A 64 6.76 -5.72 7.56
CA TRP A 64 6.80 -6.62 8.72
C TRP A 64 5.40 -7.18 9.02
N HIS A 65 5.21 -8.50 8.82
CA HIS A 65 3.89 -9.13 8.94
C HIS A 65 3.25 -8.92 10.32
N LYS A 66 4.00 -9.16 11.40
CA LYS A 66 3.46 -8.99 12.77
C LYS A 66 3.06 -7.53 13.02
N GLY A 67 3.89 -6.58 12.60
CA GLY A 67 3.60 -5.15 12.71
C GLY A 67 2.35 -4.75 11.93
N LEU A 68 2.20 -5.26 10.71
CA LEU A 68 1.01 -5.03 9.90
C LEU A 68 -0.26 -5.57 10.57
N ILE A 69 -0.21 -6.81 11.10
CA ILE A 69 -1.35 -7.42 11.81
C ILE A 69 -1.73 -6.60 13.05
N VAL A 70 -0.75 -6.16 13.84
CA VAL A 70 -1.00 -5.31 15.02
C VAL A 70 -1.62 -3.97 14.60
N LYS A 71 -1.10 -3.33 13.54
CA LYS A 71 -1.64 -2.08 13.01
C LYS A 71 -3.10 -2.26 12.56
N LEU A 72 -3.40 -3.29 11.79
CA LEU A 72 -4.75 -3.59 11.32
C LEU A 72 -5.73 -3.88 12.46
N ASN A 73 -5.28 -4.60 13.49
CA ASN A 73 -6.08 -4.85 14.68
C ASN A 73 -6.37 -3.55 15.46
N ARG A 74 -5.39 -2.65 15.58
CA ARG A 74 -5.57 -1.32 16.19
C ARG A 74 -6.53 -0.41 15.41
N LEU A 75 -6.61 -0.59 14.10
CA LEU A 75 -7.58 0.09 13.23
C LEU A 75 -8.99 -0.54 13.31
N SER A 76 -9.19 -1.55 14.16
CA SER A 76 -10.48 -2.22 14.36
C SER A 76 -11.06 -2.85 13.09
N ILE A 77 -10.20 -3.38 12.20
CA ILE A 77 -10.67 -4.15 11.05
C ILE A 77 -11.49 -5.37 11.51
N PRO A 78 -12.60 -5.71 10.85
CA PRO A 78 -13.41 -6.86 11.23
C PRO A 78 -12.56 -8.12 11.37
N LEU A 79 -12.72 -8.82 12.49
CA LEU A 79 -11.90 -9.99 12.84
C LEU A 79 -11.87 -11.06 11.73
N ARG A 80 -12.97 -11.23 10.99
CA ARG A 80 -13.03 -12.14 9.84
C ARG A 80 -12.10 -11.71 8.70
N LEU A 81 -12.00 -10.42 8.41
CA LEU A 81 -11.07 -9.88 7.41
C LEU A 81 -9.62 -10.00 7.90
N LEU A 82 -9.37 -9.69 9.17
CA LEU A 82 -8.03 -9.84 9.77
C LEU A 82 -7.53 -11.28 9.65
N LYS A 83 -8.38 -12.27 9.99
CA LYS A 83 -8.03 -13.70 9.85
C LYS A 83 -7.69 -14.09 8.42
N LEU A 84 -8.40 -13.54 7.43
CA LEU A 84 -8.08 -13.78 6.02
C LEU A 84 -6.73 -13.17 5.63
N ILE A 85 -6.42 -11.95 6.08
CA ILE A 85 -5.12 -11.30 5.83
C ILE A 85 -3.99 -12.09 6.50
N VAL A 86 -4.18 -12.54 7.74
CA VAL A 86 -3.22 -13.40 8.44
C VAL A 86 -2.98 -14.70 7.67
N SER A 87 -4.04 -15.36 7.21
CA SER A 87 -3.92 -16.57 6.40
C SER A 87 -3.22 -16.32 5.06
N TRP A 88 -3.37 -15.13 4.47
CA TRP A 88 -2.73 -14.75 3.21
C TRP A 88 -1.23 -14.45 3.37
N LEU A 89 -0.79 -14.04 4.56
CA LEU A 89 0.62 -13.76 4.86
C LEU A 89 1.38 -14.96 5.43
N ASN A 90 0.70 -15.87 6.12
CA ASN A 90 1.32 -16.99 6.83
C ASN A 90 1.78 -18.13 5.90
N ASP A 91 2.79 -18.87 6.36
CA ASP A 91 3.38 -20.09 5.73
C ASP A 91 3.64 -19.96 4.22
N ARG A 92 4.14 -18.80 3.79
CA ARG A 92 4.54 -18.63 2.40
C ARG A 92 5.89 -19.27 2.13
N ARG A 93 5.93 -20.01 1.03
CA ARG A 93 7.06 -20.81 0.57
C ARG A 93 7.46 -20.42 -0.86
N PRO A 94 8.01 -19.20 -1.05
CA PRO A 94 8.49 -18.76 -2.35
C PRO A 94 9.69 -19.58 -2.84
N TYR A 95 9.88 -19.52 -4.16
CA TYR A 95 11.08 -19.95 -4.87
C TYR A 95 11.25 -19.04 -6.10
N VAL A 96 12.45 -19.00 -6.67
CA VAL A 96 12.79 -18.20 -7.85
C VAL A 96 13.01 -19.12 -9.05
N ILE A 97 12.51 -18.73 -10.22
CA ILE A 97 12.85 -19.35 -11.51
C ILE A 97 13.71 -18.37 -12.30
N PHE A 98 14.82 -18.84 -12.85
CA PHE A 98 15.66 -18.09 -13.77
C PHE A 98 16.13 -18.99 -14.92
N GLY A 99 15.59 -18.74 -16.12
CA GLY A 99 15.76 -19.66 -17.25
C GLY A 99 15.12 -21.02 -16.92
N GLU A 100 15.91 -22.09 -17.06
CA GLU A 100 15.49 -23.46 -16.71
C GLU A 100 15.80 -23.84 -15.25
N ASN A 101 16.45 -22.94 -14.49
CA ASN A 101 16.84 -23.22 -13.11
C ASN A 101 15.77 -22.78 -12.11
N LYS A 102 15.61 -23.57 -11.05
CA LYS A 102 14.72 -23.30 -9.92
C LYS A 102 15.53 -23.26 -8.63
N SER A 103 15.31 -22.25 -7.79
CA SER A 103 15.90 -22.18 -6.46
C SER A 103 15.24 -23.16 -5.50
N ASP A 104 15.91 -23.42 -4.37
CA ASP A 104 15.26 -24.02 -3.22
C ASP A 104 14.10 -23.14 -2.72
N ILE A 105 13.17 -23.78 -2.02
CA ILE A 105 12.10 -23.09 -1.29
C ILE A 105 12.73 -22.37 -0.10
N PHE A 106 12.36 -21.11 0.10
CA PHE A 106 12.77 -20.33 1.27
C PHE A 106 11.56 -19.77 2.02
N TYR A 107 11.76 -19.39 3.27
CA TYR A 107 10.71 -18.79 4.12
C TYR A 107 10.87 -17.28 4.19
N THR A 108 9.74 -16.58 4.25
CA THR A 108 9.65 -15.11 4.31
C THR A 108 8.76 -14.72 5.49
N TYR A 109 9.29 -13.88 6.38
CA TYR A 109 8.57 -13.29 7.52
C TYR A 109 8.29 -11.79 7.33
N VAL A 110 8.73 -11.26 6.20
CA VAL A 110 8.55 -9.88 5.76
C VAL A 110 8.22 -9.87 4.28
N GLY A 111 7.45 -8.87 3.89
CA GLY A 111 7.13 -8.57 2.51
C GLY A 111 5.74 -9.03 2.08
N LEU A 112 5.14 -8.32 1.16
CA LEU A 112 3.86 -8.64 0.54
C LEU A 112 4.11 -9.42 -0.76
N PRO A 113 3.20 -10.32 -1.17
CA PRO A 113 3.37 -11.07 -2.41
C PRO A 113 3.11 -10.12 -3.59
N GLN A 114 4.18 -9.72 -4.27
CA GLN A 114 4.07 -8.88 -5.47
C GLN A 114 3.28 -9.62 -6.55
N GLY A 115 2.31 -8.94 -7.17
CA GLY A 115 1.35 -9.55 -8.11
C GLY A 115 0.02 -9.96 -7.48
N SER A 116 -0.11 -9.97 -6.15
CA SER A 116 -1.41 -10.08 -5.51
C SER A 116 -2.15 -8.73 -5.53
N SER A 117 -3.45 -8.74 -5.81
CA SER A 117 -4.29 -7.54 -5.79
C SER A 117 -4.46 -6.92 -4.40
N LEU A 118 -4.17 -7.67 -3.33
CA LEU A 118 -4.19 -7.17 -1.95
C LEU A 118 -2.92 -6.41 -1.57
N SER A 119 -1.79 -6.65 -2.25
CA SER A 119 -0.53 -6.02 -1.86
C SER A 119 -0.53 -4.50 -2.00
N PRO A 120 -1.08 -3.92 -3.07
CA PRO A 120 -1.06 -2.47 -3.26
C PRO A 120 -2.06 -1.67 -2.42
N PHE A 121 -2.94 -2.34 -1.67
CA PHE A 121 -4.01 -1.71 -0.88
C PHE A 121 -3.80 -1.95 0.62
#